data_AF-A0A3E2CD52-F1
#
_entry.id   AF-A0A3E2CD52-F1
#
_cell.length_a   1.000
_cell.length_b   1.000
_cell.length_c   1.000
_cell.angle_alpha   90.00
_cell.angle_beta   90.00
_cell.angle_gamma   90.00
#
_symmetry.space_group_name_H-M   'P 1'
#
loop_
_entity.id
_entity.type
_entity.pdbx_description
1 polymer ?
#
loop_
_entity_poly.entity_id
_entity_poly.type
_entity_poly.pdbx_seq_one_letter_code
_entity_poly.pdbx_strand_id
1 'polypeptide(L)' 'MALCKLLLEAPDLLLLDEPTNHLDAESILWLEQFLHKYEGAVIAVTH' A
#
# COMPACT_ATOMS: atom_id res chain seq x y z
N MET A 1 -2.43 7.33 15.76
CA MET A 1 -2.72 5.93 16.19
C MET A 1 -3.96 5.33 15.49
N ALA A 2 -4.34 5.79 14.29
CA ALA A 2 -5.48 5.22 13.56
C ALA A 2 -5.03 4.22 12.49
N LEU A 3 -3.92 4.50 11.80
CA LEU A 3 -3.40 3.69 10.70
C LEU A 3 -3.04 2.24 11.10
N CYS A 4 -2.44 2.04 12.29
CA CYS A 4 -2.05 0.71 12.77
C CYS A 4 -3.24 -0.23 13.05
N LYS A 5 -4.42 0.29 13.42
CA LYS A 5 -5.62 -0.52 13.62
C LYS A 5 -6.29 -0.87 12.29
N LEU A 6 -6.28 0.07 11.34
CA LEU A 6 -6.82 -0.15 10.00
C LEU A 6 -6.06 -1.25 9.24
N LEU A 7 -4.73 -1.32 9.41
CA LEU A 7 -3.89 -2.35 8.80
C LEU A 7 -4.09 -3.75 9.42
N LEU A 8 -4.52 -3.85 10.68
CA LEU A 8 -4.78 -5.12 11.36
C LEU A 8 -6.09 -5.78 10.94
N GLU A 9 -7.01 -5.03 10.34
CA GLU A 9 -8.31 -5.55 9.88
C GLU A 9 -8.27 -6.13 8.47
N ALA A 10 -7.14 -6.02 7.75
CA ALA A 10 -7.03 -6.41 6.34
C ALA A 10 -8.23 -5.90 5.51
N PRO A 11 -8.41 -4.57 5.42
CA PRO A 11 -9.60 -4.01 4.80
C PRO A 11 -9.68 -4.42 3.34
N ASP A 12 -10.88 -4.69 2.84
CA ASP A 12 -11.14 -4.95 1.42
C ASP A 12 -10.63 -3.82 0.50
N LEU A 13 -10.28 -2.66 1.06
CA LEU A 13 -9.78 -1.49 0.37
C LEU A 13 -8.50 -0.93 1.03
N LEU A 14 -7.38 -0.94 0.30
CA LEU A 14 -6.13 -0.30 0.65
C LEU A 14 -6.02 1.06 -0.04
N LEU A 15 -5.89 2.14 0.74
CA LEU A 15 -5.65 3.49 0.23
C LEU A 15 -4.18 3.87 0.44
N LEU A 16 -3.50 4.20 -0.65
CA LEU A 16 -2.12 4.64 -0.68
C LEU A 16 -2.07 6.08 -1.22
N ASP A 17 -1.46 6.98 -0.47
CA ASP A 17 -1.23 8.37 -0.90
C ASP A 17 0.29 8.58 -0.98
N GLU A 18 0.80 8.87 -2.17
CA GLU A 18 2.25 8.94 -2.47
C GLU A 18 3.07 7.71 -2.04
N PRO A 19 2.65 6.46 -2.36
CA PRO A 19 3.31 5.26 -1.84
C PRO A 19 4.75 5.04 -2.30
N THR A 20 5.16 5.65 -3.41
CA THR A 20 6.52 5.55 -3.96
C THR A 20 7.43 6.68 -3.52
N ASN A 21 6.90 7.72 -2.88
CA ASN A 21 7.69 8.85 -2.45
C ASN A 21 8.59 8.44 -1.27
N HIS A 22 9.85 8.86 -1.32
CA HIS A 22 10.89 8.45 -0.37
C HIS A 22 11.25 6.95 -0.35
N LEU A 23 10.69 6.12 -1.24
CA LEU A 23 11.13 4.73 -1.40
C LEU A 23 12.33 4.63 -2.35
N ASP A 24 13.24 3.73 -2.01
CA ASP A 24 14.29 3.23 -2.88
C ASP A 24 13.75 2.16 -3.85
N ALA A 25 14.48 1.92 -4.94
CA ALA A 25 14.02 1.05 -6.03
C ALA A 25 13.68 -0.38 -5.60
N GLU A 26 14.39 -0.90 -4.58
CA GLU A 26 14.12 -2.21 -4.00
C GLU A 26 12.77 -2.23 -3.26
N SER A 27 12.47 -1.18 -2.48
CA SER A 27 11.20 -1.05 -1.77
C SER A 27 10.02 -0.85 -2.71
N ILE A 28 10.21 -0.17 -3.84
CA ILE A 28 9.20 -0.04 -4.90
C ILE A 28 8.87 -1.42 -5.48
N LEU A 29 9.88 -2.23 -5.80
CA LEU A 29 9.68 -3.57 -6.34
C LEU A 29 8.96 -4.49 -5.34
N TRP A 30 9.33 -4.41 -4.05
CA TRP A 30 8.62 -5.14 -3.00
C TRP A 30 7.15 -4.71 -2.89
N LEU A 31 6.90 -3.39 -2.93
CA LEU A 31 5.55 -2.84 -2.88
C LEU A 31 4.71 -3.30 -4.07
N GLU A 32 5.25 -3.27 -5.29
CA GLU A 32 4.57 -3.79 -6.48
C GLU A 32 4.18 -5.27 -6.31
N GLN A 33 5.10 -6.10 -5.82
CA GLN A 33 4.82 -7.53 -5.59
C GLN A 33 3.80 -7.76 -4.48
N PHE A 34 3.82 -6.93 -3.44
CA PHE A 34 2.84 -6.97 -2.35
C PHE A 34 1.45 -6.61 -2.87
N LEU A 35 1.32 -5.51 -3.63
CA LEU A 35 0.06 -5.07 -4.22
C LEU A 35 -0.47 -6.09 -5.23
N HIS A 36 0.40 -6.77 -5.97
CA HIS A 36 0.00 -7.82 -6.91
C HIS A 36 -0.62 -9.05 -6.21
N LYS A 37 -0.29 -9.27 -4.93
CA LYS A 37 -0.81 -10.36 -4.10
C LYS A 37 -1.93 -9.92 -3.16
N TYR A 38 -2.28 -8.63 -3.16
CA TYR A 38 -3.32 -8.11 -2.30
C TYR A 38 -4.69 -8.54 -2.85
N GLU A 39 -5.43 -9.36 -2.10
CA GLU A 39 -6.76 -9.87 -2.51
C GLU A 39 -7.89 -8.85 -2.35
N GLY A 40 -7.57 -7.59 -2.02
CA GLY A 40 -8.50 -6.47 -1.93
C GLY A 40 -8.35 -5.45 -3.05
N ALA A 41 -9.23 -4.46 -3.06
CA ALA A 41 -9.08 -3.28 -3.90
C ALA A 41 -7.94 -2.41 -3.39
N VAL A 42 -7.11 -1.89 -4.31
CA VAL A 42 -6.06 -0.92 -4.00
C VAL A 42 -6.39 0.37 -4.73
N ILE A 43 -6.45 1.48 -4.01
CA ILE A 43 -6.49 2.84 -4.56
C ILE A 43 -5.17 3.49 -4.21
N ALA A 44 -4.33 3.70 -5.22
CA ALA A 44 -3.11 4.48 -5.09
C ALA A 44 -3.29 5.85 -5.74
N VAL A 45 -2.98 6.89 -4.98
CA VAL A 45 -2.86 8.28 -5.44
C VAL A 45 -1.37 8.59 -5.54
N THR A 46 -0.93 8.98 -6.72
CA THR A 46 0.44 9.39 -7.02
C THR A 46 0.38 10.71 -7.81
N HIS A 47 1.32 11.61 -7.59
CA HIS A 47 1.53 12.80 -8.41
C HIS A 47 2.16 12.48 -9.76
#